data_AF-A0A7V9QBW7-F1
#
_entry.id   AF-A0A7V9QBW7-F1
#
_cell.length_a   1.000
_cell.length_b   1.000
_cell.length_c   1.000
_cell.angle_alpha   90.00
_cell.angle_beta   90.00
_cell.angle_gamma   90.00
#
_symmetry.space_group_name_H-M   'P 1'
#
loop_
_entity.id
_entity.type
_entity.pdbx_description
1 polymer ?
#
loop_
_entity_poly.entity_id
_entity_poly.type
_entity_poly.pdbx_seq_one_letter_code
_entity_poly.pdbx_strand_id
1 'polypeptide(L)'
;MARILILMLPLLALFLKLLYLGSRRLLLHHLVFSIHFGAAALLWTGVLTLAAAALKAIWGHHSASPAWLPDIPYLLYAPGLFLMMIYLLVSMRRTYERSWAYSAVAAVALIFAMGFVFYRTAPHLLILLGAR
;
A
#
# COMPACT_ATOMS: atom_id res chain seq x y z
N MET A 1 -9.22 10.96 3.43
CA MET A 1 -8.21 9.89 3.23
C MET A 1 -6.84 10.20 3.82
N ALA A 2 -6.25 11.38 3.60
CA ALA A 2 -4.89 11.72 4.09
C ALA A 2 -4.67 11.50 5.60
N ARG A 3 -5.64 11.82 6.45
CA ARG A 3 -5.57 11.62 7.91
C ARG A 3 -5.40 10.15 8.32
N ILE A 4 -6.04 9.23 7.58
CA ILE A 4 -5.97 7.79 7.83
C ILE A 4 -4.55 7.29 7.56
N LEU A 5 -3.97 7.71 6.44
CA LEU A 5 -2.62 7.35 6.04
C LEU A 5 -1.59 7.82 7.07
N ILE A 6 -1.73 9.04 7.59
CA ILE A 6 -0.84 9.59 8.62
C ILE A 6 -0.88 8.74 9.90
N LEU A 7 -2.06 8.27 10.31
CA LEU A 7 -2.21 7.39 11.49
C LEU A 7 -1.70 5.96 11.24
N MET A 8 -1.71 5.49 9.99
CA MET A 8 -1.19 4.17 9.64
C MET A 8 0.34 4.10 9.67
N LEU A 9 1.06 5.21 9.43
CA LEU A 9 2.53 5.24 9.45
C LEU A 9 3.14 4.82 10.81
N PRO A 10 2.75 5.39 11.96
CA PRO A 10 3.29 4.95 13.26
C PRO A 10 2.84 3.52 13.62
N LEU A 11 1.63 3.10 13.24
CA LEU A 11 1.16 1.73 13.42
C LEU A 11 2.01 0.73 12.61
N LEU A 12 2.33 1.08 11.36
CA LEU A 12 3.21 0.30 10.50
C LEU A 12 4.60 0.14 11.14
N ALA A 13 5.15 1.23 11.68
CA ALA A 13 6.45 1.23 12.34
C ALA A 13 6.45 0.34 13.60
N LEU A 14 5.37 0.40 14.39
CA LEU A 14 5.19 -0.43 15.58
C LEU A 14 5.08 -1.91 15.20
N PHE A 15 4.30 -2.24 14.17
CA PHE A 15 4.16 -3.60 13.69
C PHE A 15 5.48 -4.16 13.14
N LEU A 16 6.24 -3.35 12.41
CA LEU A 16 7.59 -3.71 11.97
C LEU A 16 8.53 -3.94 13.15
N LYS A 17 8.44 -3.13 14.21
CA LYS A 17 9.23 -3.36 15.42
C LYS A 17 8.89 -4.69 16.09
N LEU A 18 7.60 -5.06 16.11
CA LEU A 18 7.14 -6.36 16.63
C LEU A 18 7.65 -7.52 15.77
N LEU A 19 7.51 -7.43 14.45
CA LEU A 19 8.03 -8.46 13.54
C LEU A 19 9.54 -8.65 13.73
N TYR A 20 10.29 -7.54 13.84
CA TYR A 20 11.74 -7.55 13.98
C TYR A 20 12.21 -7.32 15.43
N LEU A 21 11.50 -7.85 16.43
CA LEU A 21 11.85 -7.73 17.86
C LEU A 21 13.32 -8.12 18.17
N GLY A 22 13.82 -9.16 17.49
CA GLY A 22 15.20 -9.63 17.60
C GLY A 22 16.25 -8.75 16.88
N SER A 23 15.85 -7.62 16.31
CA SER A 23 16.76 -6.64 15.71
C SER A 23 17.14 -5.56 16.74
N ARG A 24 18.44 -5.29 16.88
CA ARG A 24 18.96 -4.17 17.69
C ARG A 24 18.62 -2.79 17.13
N ARG A 25 17.87 -2.72 16.02
CA ARG A 25 17.47 -1.47 15.38
C ARG A 25 16.44 -0.72 16.23
N LEU A 26 16.65 0.58 16.36
CA LEU A 26 15.77 1.50 17.09
C LEU A 26 14.42 1.68 16.37
N LEU A 27 13.37 2.03 17.10
CA LEU A 27 12.03 2.32 16.55
C LEU A 27 12.08 3.33 15.40
N LEU A 28 12.99 4.31 15.49
CA LEU A 28 13.21 5.33 14.48
C LEU A 28 13.56 4.74 13.10
N HIS A 29 14.30 3.62 13.03
CA HIS A 29 14.57 2.95 11.75
C HIS A 29 13.30 2.39 11.11
N HIS A 30 12.41 1.80 11.91
CA HIS A 30 11.14 1.27 11.44
C HIS A 30 10.19 2.40 11.02
N LEU A 31 10.24 3.54 11.70
CA LEU A 31 9.47 4.73 11.35
C LEU A 31 9.95 5.36 10.04
N VAL A 32 11.26 5.54 9.86
CA VAL A 32 11.84 6.05 8.60
C VAL A 32 11.49 5.14 7.43
N PHE A 33 11.57 3.82 7.61
CA PHE A 33 11.14 2.85 6.61
C PHE A 33 9.64 3.01 6.31
N SER A 34 8.81 3.12 7.33
CA SER A 34 7.35 3.25 7.18
C SER A 34 6.98 4.51 6.41
N ILE A 35 7.64 5.63 6.68
CA ILE A 35 7.46 6.90 5.96
C ILE A 35 7.87 6.74 4.50
N HIS A 36 9.04 6.16 4.22
CA HIS A 36 9.51 5.95 2.84
C HIS A 36 8.58 5.02 2.06
N PHE A 37 8.21 3.89 2.65
CA PHE A 37 7.30 2.94 2.02
C PHE A 37 5.91 3.56 1.79
N GLY A 38 5.38 4.27 2.79
CA GLY A 38 4.10 4.97 2.66
C GLY A 38 4.12 6.05 1.58
N ALA A 39 5.19 6.85 1.50
CA ALA A 39 5.36 7.84 0.45
C ALA A 39 5.45 7.20 -0.95
N ALA A 40 6.24 6.12 -1.09
CA ALA A 40 6.35 5.37 -2.34
C ALA A 40 5.00 4.76 -2.76
N ALA A 41 4.25 4.18 -1.80
CA ALA A 41 2.92 3.64 -2.05
C ALA A 41 1.95 4.73 -2.53
N LEU A 42 1.96 5.91 -1.91
CA LEU A 42 1.11 7.03 -2.32
C LEU A 42 1.46 7.53 -3.71
N LEU A 43 2.74 7.76 -4.00
CA LEU A 43 3.20 8.16 -5.33
C LEU A 43 2.79 7.14 -6.38
N TRP A 44 2.99 5.85 -6.11
CA TRP A 44 2.62 4.78 -7.02
C TRP A 44 1.11 4.73 -7.29
N THR A 45 0.28 4.82 -6.24
CA THR A 45 -1.18 4.88 -6.41
C THR A 45 -1.62 6.13 -7.19
N GLY A 46 -0.95 7.27 -6.99
CA GLY A 46 -1.17 8.49 -7.77
C GLY A 46 -0.85 8.28 -9.24
N VAL A 47 0.30 7.67 -9.56
CA VAL A 47 0.71 7.34 -10.93
C VAL A 47 -0.30 6.40 -11.59
N LEU A 48 -0.72 5.32 -10.90
CA LEU A 48 -1.73 4.40 -11.44
C LEU A 48 -3.08 5.09 -11.68
N THR A 49 -3.47 6.00 -10.80
CA THR A 49 -4.72 6.77 -10.94
C THR A 49 -4.66 7.71 -12.14
N LEU A 50 -3.56 8.44 -12.31
CA LEU A 50 -3.35 9.31 -13.46
C LEU A 50 -3.28 8.52 -14.77
N ALA A 51 -2.58 7.38 -14.77
CA ALA A 51 -2.51 6.48 -15.92
C ALA A 51 -3.90 5.96 -16.30
N ALA A 52 -4.72 5.53 -15.33
CA ALA A 52 -6.09 5.08 -15.57
C ALA A 52 -6.97 6.22 -16.11
N ALA A 53 -6.84 7.43 -15.57
CA ALA A 53 -7.57 8.61 -16.05
C ALA A 53 -7.16 8.99 -17.48
N ALA A 54 -5.86 8.97 -17.80
CA ALA A 54 -5.35 9.21 -19.14
C ALA A 54 -5.84 8.15 -20.14
N LEU A 55 -5.81 6.88 -19.76
CA LEU A 55 -6.35 5.78 -20.57
C LEU A 55 -7.84 6.02 -20.88
N LYS A 56 -8.62 6.37 -19.86
CA LYS A 56 -10.04 6.68 -20.02
C LYS A 56 -10.27 7.90 -20.92
N ALA A 57 -9.46 8.94 -20.81
CA ALA A 57 -9.57 10.12 -21.68
C ALA A 57 -9.29 9.78 -23.15
N ILE A 58 -8.25 8.99 -23.41
CA ILE A 58 -7.87 8.57 -24.77
C ILE A 58 -8.92 7.66 -25.40
N TRP A 59 -9.37 6.63 -24.68
CA TRP A 59 -10.33 5.65 -25.22
C TRP A 59 -11.78 6.12 -25.18
N GLY A 60 -12.16 6.92 -24.18
CA GLY A 60 -13.50 7.44 -24.00
C GLY A 60 -13.91 8.50 -25.03
N HIS A 61 -12.96 9.12 -25.73
CA HIS A 61 -13.24 9.97 -26.89
C HIS A 61 -13.45 9.18 -28.20
N HIS A 62 -13.13 7.89 -28.23
CA HIS A 62 -13.10 7.10 -29.47
C HIS A 62 -14.03 5.88 -29.48
N SER A 63 -14.67 5.53 -28.37
CA SER A 63 -15.60 4.40 -28.36
C SER A 63 -16.56 4.46 -27.17
N ALA A 64 -17.85 4.19 -27.43
CA ALA A 64 -18.71 3.64 -26.40
C ALA A 64 -18.03 2.37 -25.89
N SER A 65 -17.39 2.44 -24.73
CA SER A 65 -16.61 1.31 -24.19
C SER A 65 -17.52 0.08 -24.16
N PRO A 66 -17.11 -1.06 -24.76
CA PRO A 66 -17.95 -2.25 -24.78
C PRO A 66 -18.33 -2.64 -23.36
N ALA A 67 -19.59 -3.01 -23.11
CA ALA A 67 -20.10 -3.33 -21.77
C ALA A 67 -19.36 -4.50 -21.07
N TRP A 68 -18.60 -5.30 -21.82
CA TRP A 68 -17.76 -6.39 -21.32
C TRP A 68 -16.35 -5.94 -20.91
N LEU A 69 -15.92 -4.72 -21.28
CA LEU A 69 -14.64 -4.17 -20.88
C LEU A 69 -14.75 -3.73 -19.42
N PRO A 70 -14.05 -4.38 -18.47
CA PRO A 70 -14.11 -3.98 -17.07
C PRO A 70 -13.67 -2.54 -16.93
N ASP A 71 -14.16 -1.83 -15.91
CA ASP A 71 -13.67 -0.49 -15.60
C ASP A 71 -12.14 -0.51 -15.56
N ILE A 72 -11.56 0.09 -16.59
CA ILE A 72 -10.14 0.19 -16.92
C ILE A 72 -9.21 0.36 -15.68
N PRO A 73 -9.57 1.10 -14.61
CA PRO A 73 -8.78 1.12 -13.39
C PRO A 73 -8.38 -0.28 -12.89
N TYR A 74 -9.24 -1.30 -12.87
CA TYR A 74 -8.89 -2.57 -12.22
C TYR A 74 -7.70 -3.30 -12.88
N LEU A 75 -7.55 -3.17 -14.21
CA LEU A 75 -6.49 -3.79 -14.99
C LEU A 75 -5.09 -3.21 -14.71
N LEU A 76 -5.00 -1.93 -14.31
CA LEU A 76 -3.74 -1.30 -13.95
C LEU A 76 -3.37 -1.55 -12.49
N TYR A 77 -4.37 -1.71 -11.61
CA TYR A 77 -4.15 -1.84 -10.19
C TYR A 77 -3.62 -3.22 -9.79
N ALA A 78 -4.07 -4.30 -10.41
CA ALA A 78 -3.56 -5.65 -10.12
C ALA A 78 -2.04 -5.80 -10.38
N PRO A 79 -1.50 -5.50 -11.58
CA PRO A 79 -0.06 -5.53 -11.82
C PRO A 79 0.68 -4.47 -10.98
N GLY A 80 0.06 -3.31 -10.76
CA GLY A 80 0.61 -2.28 -9.88
C GLY A 80 0.80 -2.74 -8.44
N LEU A 81 -0.19 -3.46 -7.89
CA LEU A 81 -0.12 -4.06 -6.54
C LEU A 81 0.97 -5.12 -6.47
N PHE A 82 1.08 -5.98 -7.49
CA PHE A 82 2.13 -6.99 -7.55
C PHE A 82 3.53 -6.38 -7.51
N LEU A 83 3.77 -5.32 -8.29
CA LEU A 83 5.03 -4.58 -8.27
C LEU A 83 5.31 -3.93 -6.92
N MET A 84 4.28 -3.38 -6.26
CA MET A 84 4.40 -2.82 -4.91
C MET A 84 4.75 -3.89 -3.86
N MET A 85 4.21 -5.11 -4.00
CA MET A 85 4.57 -6.24 -3.13
C MET A 85 6.03 -6.66 -3.31
N ILE A 86 6.52 -6.72 -4.55
CA ILE A 86 7.94 -6.97 -4.84
C ILE A 86 8.80 -5.87 -4.21
N TYR A 87 8.41 -4.60 -4.39
CA TYR A 87 9.12 -3.48 -3.81
C TYR A 87 9.20 -3.57 -2.28
N LEU A 88 8.09 -3.89 -1.61
CA LEU A 88 8.06 -4.12 -0.16
C LEU A 88 9.03 -5.23 0.25
N LEU A 89 8.95 -6.39 -0.42
CA LEU A 89 9.80 -7.55 -0.12
C LEU A 89 11.28 -7.22 -0.25
N VAL A 90 11.68 -6.60 -1.36
CA VAL A 90 13.07 -6.20 -1.61
C VAL A 90 13.53 -5.17 -0.58
N SER A 91 12.67 -4.20 -0.25
CA SER A 91 12.98 -3.15 0.72
C SER A 91 13.17 -3.73 2.12
N MET A 92 12.28 -4.62 2.56
CA MET A 92 12.42 -5.31 3.85
C MET A 92 13.68 -6.17 3.90
N ARG A 93 13.99 -6.91 2.83
CA ARG A 93 15.22 -7.71 2.74
C ARG A 93 16.47 -6.83 2.89
N ARG A 94 16.51 -5.68 2.23
CA ARG A 94 17.64 -4.74 2.26
C ARG A 94 17.76 -4.01 3.60
N THR A 95 16.66 -3.50 4.15
CA THR A 95 16.69 -2.72 5.40
C THR A 95 16.98 -3.57 6.63
N TYR A 96 16.47 -4.80 6.67
CA TYR A 96 16.59 -5.65 7.86
C TYR A 96 17.61 -6.78 7.72
N GLU A 97 18.18 -6.98 6.53
CA GLU A 97 19.26 -7.94 6.24
C GLU A 97 18.94 -9.40 6.66
N ARG A 98 17.65 -9.76 6.84
CA ARG A 98 17.18 -11.12 7.13
C ARG A 98 17.02 -11.98 5.87
N SER A 99 16.92 -13.30 6.00
CA SER A 99 16.73 -14.19 4.85
C SER A 99 15.50 -13.81 3.99
N TRP A 100 15.51 -14.21 2.72
CA TRP A 100 14.38 -13.99 1.80
C TRP A 100 13.09 -14.61 2.31
N ALA A 101 13.15 -15.84 2.83
CA ALA A 101 11.99 -16.52 3.40
C ALA A 101 11.37 -15.73 4.56
N TYR A 102 12.21 -15.23 5.48
CA TYR A 102 11.74 -14.42 6.59
C TYR A 102 11.13 -13.09 6.10
N SER A 103 11.78 -12.44 5.14
CA SER A 103 11.30 -11.16 4.58
C SER A 103 9.97 -11.33 3.84
N ALA A 104 9.75 -12.46 3.15
CA ALA A 104 8.49 -12.79 2.51
C ALA A 104 7.36 -13.01 3.52
N VAL A 105 7.61 -13.81 4.56
CA VAL A 105 6.65 -14.04 5.65
C VAL A 105 6.29 -12.73 6.34
N ALA A 106 7.30 -11.91 6.66
CA ALA A 106 7.10 -10.61 7.30
C ALA A 106 6.33 -9.64 6.39
N ALA A 107 6.60 -9.62 5.08
CA ALA A 107 5.86 -8.79 4.12
C ALA A 107 4.39 -9.20 4.03
N VAL A 108 4.11 -10.51 3.93
CA VAL A 108 2.73 -11.03 3.90
C VAL A 108 2.00 -10.70 5.21
N ALA A 109 2.66 -10.92 6.36
CA ALA A 109 2.09 -10.58 7.67
C ALA A 109 1.79 -9.08 7.79
N LEU A 110 2.69 -8.22 7.29
CA LEU A 110 2.51 -6.78 7.30
C LEU A 110 1.33 -6.35 6.42
N ILE A 111 1.22 -6.90 5.21
CA ILE A 111 0.10 -6.63 4.29
C ILE A 111 -1.21 -7.06 4.94
N PHE A 112 -1.27 -8.26 5.51
CA PHE A 112 -2.48 -8.77 6.14
C PHE A 112 -2.87 -7.93 7.36
N ALA A 113 -1.91 -7.58 8.22
CA ALA A 113 -2.16 -6.76 9.40
C ALA A 113 -2.65 -5.36 9.03
N MET A 114 -2.00 -4.70 8.07
CA MET A 114 -2.41 -3.36 7.63
C MET A 114 -3.74 -3.39 6.89
N GLY A 115 -3.98 -4.41 6.07
CA GLY A 115 -5.27 -4.63 5.41
C GLY A 115 -6.39 -4.85 6.42
N PHE A 116 -6.15 -5.65 7.46
CA PHE A 116 -7.11 -5.87 8.54
C PHE A 116 -7.39 -4.58 9.33
N VAL A 117 -6.35 -3.84 9.72
CA VAL A 117 -6.50 -2.53 10.40
C VAL A 117 -7.29 -1.56 9.54
N PHE A 118 -6.97 -1.46 8.25
CA PHE A 118 -7.70 -0.62 7.31
C PHE A 118 -9.17 -1.04 7.20
N TYR A 119 -9.45 -2.32 6.98
CA TYR A 119 -10.81 -2.85 6.87
C TYR A 119 -11.63 -2.60 8.14
N ARG A 120 -11.04 -2.75 9.33
CA ARG A 120 -11.72 -2.51 10.61
C ARG A 120 -11.94 -1.04 10.90
N THR A 121 -11.01 -0.17 10.52
CA THR A 121 -11.08 1.27 10.83
C THR A 121 -11.85 2.06 9.79
N ALA A 122 -11.85 1.64 8.52
CA ALA A 122 -12.49 2.34 7.42
C ALA A 122 -13.99 2.63 7.65
N PRO A 123 -14.83 1.68 8.14
CA PRO A 123 -16.25 1.95 8.39
C PRO A 123 -16.47 3.02 9.47
N HIS A 124 -15.75 2.94 10.58
CA HIS A 124 -15.85 3.91 11.67
C HIS A 124 -15.39 5.30 11.24
N LEU A 125 -14.36 5.36 10.40
CA LEU A 125 -13.83 6.60 9.86
C LEU A 125 -14.76 7.23 8.82
N LEU A 126 -15.44 6.43 7.98
CA LEU A 126 -16.44 6.93 7.04
C LEU A 126 -17.63 7.57 7.76
N ILE A 127 -18.08 6.96 8.88
CA ILE A 127 -19.14 7.51 9.73
C ILE A 127 -18.70 8.85 10.36
N LEU A 128 -17.48 8.92 10.90
CA LEU A 128 -16.94 10.14 11.52
C LEU A 128 -16.74 11.29 10.52
N LEU A 129 -16.57 10.98 9.24
CA LEU A 129 -16.33 11.96 8.18
C LEU A 129 -17.62 12.44 7.49
N GLY A 130 -18.80 12.00 7.94
CA GLY A 130 -20.09 12.41 7.38
C GLY A 130 -20.33 11.97 5.93
N ALA A 131 -19.51 11.05 5.42
CA ALA A 131 -19.66 10.47 4.09
C ALA A 131 -20.66 9.31 4.17
N ARG A 132 -21.96 9.63 4.06
CA ARG A 132 -23.00 8.68 3.64
C ARG A 132 -23.42 9.00 2.22
#